data_AF-A0A8H7CUQ3-F1
#
_entry.id   AF-A0A8H7CUQ3-F1
#
_cell.length_a   1.000
_cell.length_b   1.000
_cell.length_c   1.000
_cell.angle_alpha   90.00
_cell.angle_beta   90.00
_cell.angle_gamma   90.00
#
_symmetry.space_group_name_H-M   'P 1'
#
loop_
_entity.id
_entity.type
_entity.pdbx_description
1 polymer ?
#
loop_
_entity_poly.entity_id
_entity_poly.type
_entity_poly.pdbx_seq_one_letter_code
_entity_poly.pdbx_strand_id
1 'polypeptide(L)'
;MMSASDMEQTPVQNLQGQFSRVQRQYQQLLDRWTPHTLNRWLATGGLLVVFFLRIVLSQGWYIVCYAHAIYLLNLLLAFLQPKFDPSLQEDLLADDAEEGAGDTSPLPSARDDEFRPFVRRLPEWQFWLSATRATVIALFCTLSEVFDVPVYWPILVVYFFVLFALTMRRQIQHMIKYKYVPFDIGRKARYGGK
;
A
#
# COMPACT_ATOMS: atom_id res chain seq x y z
N MET A 1 -37.95 44.42 -19.06
CA MET A 1 -36.63 43.75 -19.14
C MET A 1 -36.33 43.18 -17.76
N MET A 2 -36.68 41.92 -17.52
CA MET A 2 -36.29 41.19 -16.30
C MET A 2 -35.05 40.37 -16.65
N SER A 3 -33.98 40.59 -15.89
CA SER A 3 -32.68 39.95 -16.04
C SER A 3 -32.83 38.43 -15.88
N ALA A 4 -32.41 37.67 -16.89
CA ALA A 4 -32.37 36.21 -16.87
C ALA A 4 -31.17 35.69 -16.03
N SER A 5 -30.99 36.24 -14.82
CA SER A 5 -29.87 35.93 -13.92
C SER A 5 -30.28 35.09 -12.71
N ASP A 6 -31.55 34.73 -12.55
CA ASP A 6 -32.06 33.87 -11.46
C ASP A 6 -32.48 32.48 -11.97
N MET A 7 -31.68 31.87 -12.86
CA MET A 7 -31.79 30.44 -13.08
C MET A 7 -31.17 29.71 -11.88
N GLU A 8 -32.05 29.18 -11.05
CA GLU A 8 -31.79 28.37 -9.87
C GLU A 8 -30.52 27.50 -10.01
N GLN A 9 -29.52 27.81 -9.19
CA GLN A 9 -28.36 26.94 -9.00
C GLN A 9 -28.88 25.58 -8.52
N THR A 10 -28.81 24.57 -9.40
CA THR A 10 -29.33 23.23 -9.06
C THR A 10 -28.67 22.71 -7.78
N PRO A 11 -29.41 22.06 -6.88
CA PRO A 11 -28.86 21.56 -5.60
C PRO A 11 -27.65 20.63 -5.81
N VAL A 12 -27.62 19.92 -6.94
CA VAL A 12 -26.51 19.05 -7.35
C VAL A 12 -25.23 19.84 -7.69
N GLN A 13 -25.33 20.98 -8.38
CA GLN A 13 -24.18 21.85 -8.67
C GLN A 13 -23.62 22.47 -7.38
N ASN A 14 -24.49 22.82 -6.43
CA ASN A 14 -24.08 23.32 -5.13
C ASN A 14 -23.35 22.24 -4.30
N LEU A 15 -23.84 21.00 -4.31
CA LEU A 15 -23.15 19.87 -3.67
C LEU A 15 -21.78 19.62 -4.30
N GLN A 16 -21.67 19.60 -5.63
CA GLN A 16 -20.40 19.45 -6.34
C GLN A 16 -19.41 20.58 -6.00
N GLY A 17 -19.90 21.81 -5.91
CA GLY A 17 -19.13 22.96 -5.46
C GLY A 17 -18.57 22.78 -4.04
N GLN A 18 -19.38 22.28 -3.11
CA GLN A 18 -18.92 22.01 -1.74
C GLN A 18 -17.93 20.84 -1.66
N PHE A 19 -18.18 19.74 -2.37
CA PHE A 19 -17.25 18.61 -2.45
C PHE A 19 -15.88 19.03 -2.98
N SER A 20 -15.85 19.86 -4.04
CA SER A 20 -14.59 20.35 -4.60
C SER A 20 -13.82 21.27 -3.64
N ARG A 21 -14.52 22.04 -2.80
CA ARG A 21 -13.90 22.86 -1.74
C ARG A 21 -13.31 22.01 -0.63
N VAL A 22 -14.05 21.02 -0.14
CA VAL A 22 -13.57 20.08 0.89
C VAL A 22 -12.37 19.29 0.38
N GLN A 23 -12.42 18.80 -0.87
CA GLN A 23 -11.30 18.12 -1.52
C GLN A 23 -10.04 19.00 -1.57
N ARG A 24 -10.20 20.28 -1.94
CA ARG A 24 -9.09 21.25 -1.99
C ARG A 24 -8.52 21.53 -0.60
N GLN A 25 -9.36 21.71 0.41
CA GLN A 25 -8.92 21.93 1.79
C GLN A 25 -8.19 20.70 2.35
N TYR A 26 -8.71 19.50 2.08
CA TYR A 26 -8.06 18.24 2.44
C TYR A 26 -6.68 18.15 1.78
N GLN A 27 -6.57 18.45 0.49
CA GLN A 27 -5.30 18.47 -0.22
C GLN A 27 -4.32 19.50 0.35
N GLN A 28 -4.79 20.71 0.66
CA GLN A 28 -3.96 21.76 1.30
C GLN A 28 -3.44 21.33 2.67
N LEU A 29 -4.26 20.62 3.45
CA LEU A 29 -3.83 20.06 4.72
C LEU A 29 -2.75 18.99 4.47
N LEU A 30 -3.00 18.04 3.58
CA LEU A 30 -2.02 16.99 3.22
C LEU A 30 -0.67 17.59 2.78
N ASP A 31 -0.70 18.63 1.94
CA ASP A 31 0.50 19.32 1.47
C ASP A 31 1.28 19.98 2.62
N ARG A 32 0.57 20.47 3.66
CA ARG A 32 1.19 21.02 4.89
C ARG A 32 1.89 19.96 5.74
N TRP A 33 1.39 18.73 5.77
CA TRP A 33 1.97 17.61 6.54
C TRP A 33 3.08 16.86 5.78
N THR A 34 3.17 17.07 4.46
CA THR A 34 4.16 16.46 3.56
C THR A 34 5.62 16.56 4.05
N PRO A 35 6.15 17.72 4.50
CA PRO A 35 7.55 17.85 4.87
C PRO A 35 7.95 17.11 6.16
N HIS A 36 6.99 16.76 7.03
CA HIS A 36 7.28 16.21 8.35
C HIS A 36 7.38 14.68 8.37
N THR A 37 8.30 14.11 7.60
CA THR A 37 8.43 12.64 7.45
C THR A 37 8.63 11.89 8.77
N LEU A 38 9.53 12.36 9.65
CA LEU A 38 9.78 11.68 10.94
C LEU A 38 8.53 11.67 11.84
N ASN A 39 7.89 12.83 12.02
CA ASN A 39 6.72 12.95 12.89
C ASN A 39 5.55 12.10 12.40
N ARG A 40 5.39 12.00 11.07
CA ARG A 40 4.40 11.15 10.42
C ARG A 40 4.61 9.68 10.75
N TRP A 41 5.82 9.17 10.53
CA TRP A 41 6.14 7.77 10.82
C TRP A 41 6.12 7.44 12.32
N LEU A 42 6.54 8.38 13.17
CA LEU A 42 6.40 8.25 14.62
C LEU A 42 4.93 8.18 15.05
N ALA A 43 4.06 9.01 14.47
CA ALA A 43 2.62 8.97 14.76
C ALA A 43 2.00 7.63 14.34
N THR A 44 2.31 7.13 13.14
CA THR A 44 1.80 5.82 12.68
C THR A 44 2.37 4.67 13.50
N GLY A 45 3.65 4.72 13.84
CA GLY A 45 4.29 3.74 14.72
C GLY A 45 3.64 3.72 16.11
N GLY A 46 3.41 4.89 16.71
CA GLY A 46 2.68 5.02 17.97
C GLY A 46 1.26 4.46 17.89
N LEU A 47 0.52 4.78 16.82
CA LEU A 47 -0.84 4.28 16.59
C LEU A 47 -0.86 2.75 16.45
N LEU A 48 0.11 2.19 15.73
CA LEU A 48 0.27 0.76 15.54
C LEU A 48 0.64 0.05 16.85
N VAL A 49 1.50 0.65 17.68
CA VAL A 49 1.79 0.14 19.04
C VAL A 49 0.53 0.13 19.91
N VAL A 50 -0.27 1.21 19.89
CA VAL A 50 -1.54 1.27 20.63
C VAL A 50 -2.49 0.18 20.14
N PHE A 51 -2.59 -0.05 18.83
CA PHE A 51 -3.39 -1.13 18.25
C PHE A 51 -2.93 -2.51 18.75
N PHE A 52 -1.63 -2.83 18.66
CA PHE A 52 -1.12 -4.11 19.15
C PHE A 52 -1.31 -4.27 20.65
N LEU A 53 -1.04 -3.24 21.44
CA LEU A 53 -1.24 -3.25 22.88
C LEU A 53 -2.70 -3.56 23.23
N ARG A 54 -3.65 -2.95 22.51
CA ARG A 54 -5.08 -3.22 22.66
C ARG A 54 -5.42 -4.69 22.40
N ILE A 55 -4.95 -5.26 21.28
CA ILE A 55 -5.20 -6.67 20.95
C ILE A 55 -4.61 -7.61 22.00
N VAL A 56 -3.38 -7.34 22.47
CA VAL A 56 -2.70 -8.16 23.48
C VAL A 56 -3.37 -8.04 24.85
N LEU A 57 -3.81 -6.86 25.27
CA LEU A 57 -4.46 -6.69 26.57
C LEU A 57 -5.89 -7.26 26.57
N SER A 58 -6.64 -7.05 25.49
CA SER A 58 -8.03 -7.51 25.39
C SER A 58 -8.16 -8.96 24.93
N GLN A 59 -7.08 -9.60 24.45
CA GLN A 59 -7.03 -11.01 24.02
C GLN A 59 -8.15 -11.39 23.03
N GLY A 60 -8.49 -10.48 22.12
CA GLY A 60 -9.62 -10.63 21.17
C GLY A 60 -9.38 -9.90 19.85
N TRP A 61 -10.37 -9.91 18.96
CA TRP A 61 -10.33 -9.28 17.63
C TRP A 61 -9.18 -9.77 16.73
N TYR A 62 -8.80 -11.05 16.85
CA TYR A 62 -7.71 -11.65 16.06
C TYR A 62 -7.95 -11.58 14.56
N ILE A 63 -9.21 -11.67 14.11
CA ILE A 63 -9.56 -11.52 12.69
C ILE A 63 -9.25 -10.11 12.19
N VAL A 64 -9.56 -9.08 12.98
CA VAL A 64 -9.26 -7.68 12.61
C VAL A 64 -7.75 -7.47 12.55
N CYS A 65 -7.01 -8.02 13.52
CA CYS A 65 -5.54 -8.00 13.51
C CYS A 65 -4.98 -8.71 12.28
N TYR A 66 -5.51 -9.88 11.92
CA TYR A 66 -5.08 -10.64 10.77
C TYR A 66 -5.37 -9.92 9.44
N ALA A 67 -6.58 -9.38 9.27
CA ALA A 67 -6.94 -8.58 8.11
C ALA A 67 -6.06 -7.32 7.99
N HIS A 68 -5.77 -6.65 9.12
CA HIS A 68 -4.87 -5.51 9.14
C HIS A 68 -3.44 -5.90 8.73
N ALA A 69 -2.92 -7.03 9.23
CA ALA A 69 -1.59 -7.53 8.89
C ALA A 69 -1.47 -7.89 7.40
N ILE A 70 -2.45 -8.59 6.83
CA ILE A 70 -2.49 -8.89 5.40
C ILE A 70 -2.56 -7.61 4.56
N TYR A 71 -3.37 -6.64 4.99
CA TYR A 71 -3.45 -5.36 4.29
C TYR A 71 -2.11 -4.63 4.26
N LEU A 72 -1.39 -4.60 5.40
CA LEU A 72 -0.04 -4.02 5.46
C LEU A 72 0.95 -4.80 4.60
N LEU A 73 0.86 -6.12 4.53
CA LEU A 73 1.65 -6.95 3.63
C LEU A 73 1.37 -6.60 2.15
N ASN A 74 0.10 -6.45 1.77
CA ASN A 74 -0.27 -6.03 0.42
C ASN A 74 0.25 -4.61 0.09
N LEU A 75 0.24 -3.71 1.08
CA LEU A 75 0.79 -2.37 0.90
C LEU A 75 2.32 -2.40 0.72
N LEU A 76 3.00 -3.28 1.45
CA LEU A 76 4.44 -3.53 1.29
C LEU A 76 4.75 -4.13 -0.07
N LEU A 77 3.93 -5.08 -0.52
CA LEU A 77 4.02 -5.68 -1.85
C LEU A 77 3.90 -4.61 -2.96
N ALA A 78 2.87 -3.77 -2.88
CA ALA A 78 2.65 -2.66 -3.79
C ALA A 78 3.76 -1.61 -3.73
N PHE A 79 4.46 -1.47 -2.60
CA PHE A 79 5.63 -0.60 -2.48
C PHE A 79 6.87 -1.18 -3.18
N LEU A 80 7.04 -2.50 -3.14
CA LEU A 80 8.16 -3.21 -3.75
C LEU A 80 8.00 -3.41 -5.27
N GLN A 81 6.77 -3.44 -5.79
CA GLN A 81 6.50 -3.64 -7.22
C GLN A 81 6.78 -2.36 -8.06
N PRO A 82 7.42 -2.49 -9.24
CA PRO A 82 7.74 -1.37 -10.13
C PRO A 82 6.49 -0.85 -10.85
N LYS A 83 6.38 0.46 -11.13
CA LYS A 83 5.24 1.00 -11.90
C LYS A 83 5.22 0.40 -13.30
N PHE A 84 4.09 -0.24 -13.61
CA PHE A 84 3.61 -0.56 -14.96
C PHE A 84 4.63 -1.19 -15.90
N ASP A 85 4.62 -2.53 -15.94
CA ASP A 85 4.68 -3.24 -17.21
C ASP A 85 3.51 -4.26 -17.20
N PRO A 86 2.57 -4.23 -18.16
CA PRO A 86 1.45 -5.17 -18.26
C PRO A 86 1.89 -6.64 -18.30
N SER A 87 3.02 -6.92 -18.94
CA SER A 87 3.64 -8.26 -19.01
C SER A 87 4.06 -8.80 -17.65
N LEU A 88 4.51 -7.93 -16.75
CA LEU A 88 4.92 -8.28 -15.38
C LEU A 88 3.72 -8.70 -14.52
N GLN A 89 2.55 -8.11 -14.77
CA GLN A 89 1.34 -8.41 -14.03
C GLN A 89 0.67 -9.69 -14.54
N GLU A 90 0.73 -9.91 -15.86
CA GLU A 90 0.32 -11.18 -16.47
C GLU A 90 1.21 -12.34 -16.02
N ASP A 91 2.55 -12.17 -15.96
CA ASP A 91 3.47 -13.19 -15.43
C ASP A 91 3.18 -13.52 -13.95
N LEU A 92 2.88 -12.52 -13.12
CA LEU A 92 2.54 -12.74 -11.71
C LEU A 92 1.18 -13.42 -11.53
N LEU A 93 0.17 -13.06 -12.33
CA LEU A 93 -1.16 -13.67 -12.29
C LEU A 93 -1.17 -15.07 -12.91
N ALA A 94 -0.36 -15.31 -13.95
CA ALA A 94 -0.18 -16.63 -14.55
C ALA A 94 0.50 -17.59 -13.57
N ASP A 95 1.53 -17.13 -12.87
CA ASP A 95 2.25 -17.90 -11.86
C ASP A 95 1.44 -18.04 -10.53
N ASP A 96 0.39 -17.23 -10.32
CA ASP A 96 -0.66 -17.46 -9.30
C ASP A 96 -1.73 -18.48 -9.77
N ALA A 97 -1.93 -18.66 -11.08
CA ALA A 97 -2.94 -19.55 -11.66
C ALA A 97 -2.40 -20.94 -12.04
N GLU A 98 -1.08 -21.09 -12.21
CA GLU A 98 -0.39 -22.32 -12.61
C GLU A 98 0.37 -22.99 -11.45
N GLU A 99 -0.13 -22.93 -10.22
CA GLU A 99 0.45 -23.66 -9.09
C GLU A 99 0.12 -25.18 -9.18
N GLY A 100 0.72 -25.82 -10.19
CA GLY A 100 0.57 -27.24 -10.51
C GLY A 100 1.52 -27.78 -11.58
N ALA A 101 2.25 -26.96 -12.33
CA ALA A 101 3.22 -27.44 -13.32
C ALA A 101 4.48 -26.56 -13.35
N GLY A 102 5.64 -27.22 -13.40
CA GLY A 102 6.93 -26.61 -13.12
C GLY A 102 7.46 -25.67 -14.19
N ASP A 103 8.35 -24.80 -13.72
CA ASP A 103 9.54 -24.24 -14.38
C ASP A 103 9.44 -24.04 -15.91
N THR A 104 8.87 -22.91 -16.33
CA THR A 104 9.03 -22.40 -17.69
C THR A 104 9.95 -21.18 -17.67
N SER A 105 11.25 -21.45 -17.64
CA SER A 105 12.28 -20.44 -17.84
C SER A 105 12.34 -20.02 -19.32
N PRO A 106 12.04 -18.76 -19.72
CA PRO A 106 12.21 -18.33 -21.10
C PRO A 106 13.68 -17.99 -21.38
N LEU A 107 14.07 -18.21 -22.65
CA LEU A 107 15.43 -18.13 -23.19
C LEU A 107 16.12 -16.75 -23.00
N PRO A 108 17.46 -16.72 -22.90
CA PRO A 108 18.21 -15.51 -22.60
C PRO A 108 18.42 -14.64 -23.85
N SER A 109 17.61 -13.59 -24.03
CA SER A 109 17.97 -12.49 -24.94
C SER A 109 18.85 -11.49 -24.20
N ALA A 110 20.15 -11.70 -24.32
CA ALA A 110 21.15 -10.69 -24.01
C ALA A 110 20.97 -9.47 -24.93
N ARG A 111 21.23 -8.27 -24.36
CA ARG A 111 21.28 -6.92 -24.97
C ARG A 111 20.01 -6.09 -24.76
N ASP A 112 19.94 -5.48 -23.58
CA ASP A 112 19.88 -4.02 -23.41
C ASP A 112 19.87 -3.73 -21.91
N ASP A 113 21.04 -3.42 -21.34
CA ASP A 113 21.20 -2.91 -19.97
C ASP A 113 20.70 -1.45 -19.87
N GLU A 114 19.48 -1.19 -20.35
CA GLU A 114 18.82 0.10 -20.14
C GLU A 114 18.24 0.10 -18.73
N PHE A 115 19.00 0.68 -17.81
CA PHE A 115 18.62 0.84 -16.41
C PHE A 115 17.42 1.78 -16.31
N ARG A 116 16.20 1.24 -16.27
CA ARG A 116 14.97 2.02 -16.05
C ARG A 116 14.93 2.47 -14.59
N PRO A 117 14.91 3.78 -14.28
CA PRO A 117 14.79 4.27 -12.91
C PRO A 117 13.56 3.68 -12.23
N PHE A 118 13.71 3.12 -11.03
CA PHE A 118 12.59 2.58 -10.26
C PHE A 118 11.63 3.68 -9.84
N VAL A 119 10.59 3.89 -10.65
CA VAL A 119 9.43 4.64 -10.19
C VAL A 119 8.56 3.68 -9.39
N ARG A 120 8.63 3.76 -8.07
CA ARG A 120 7.82 2.95 -7.14
C ARG A 120 6.33 3.11 -7.45
N ARG A 121 5.54 2.02 -7.44
CA ARG A 121 4.07 2.04 -7.62
C ARG A 121 3.39 2.95 -6.62
N LEU A 122 3.79 2.83 -5.36
CA LEU A 122 3.26 3.64 -4.28
C LEU A 122 4.30 4.67 -3.80
N PRO A 123 4.05 5.99 -3.97
CA PRO A 123 4.83 7.01 -3.30
C PRO A 123 4.82 6.77 -1.79
N GLU A 124 5.94 7.03 -1.10
CA GLU A 124 6.04 6.87 0.37
C GLU A 124 4.90 7.60 1.11
N TRP A 125 4.51 8.76 0.61
CA TRP A 125 3.36 9.52 1.13
C TRP A 125 2.06 8.70 1.12
N GLN A 126 1.77 8.03 0.00
CA GLN A 126 0.55 7.24 -0.15
C GLN A 126 0.62 5.93 0.66
N PHE A 127 1.81 5.34 0.76
CA PHE A 127 2.05 4.21 1.67
C PHE A 127 1.72 4.60 3.11
N TRP A 128 2.31 5.69 3.59
CA TRP A 128 2.12 6.19 4.94
C TRP A 128 0.64 6.52 5.23
N LEU A 129 -0.03 7.21 4.30
CA LEU A 129 -1.43 7.60 4.47
C LEU A 129 -2.35 6.38 4.50
N SER A 130 -2.16 5.42 3.59
CA SER A 130 -2.95 4.19 3.54
C SER A 130 -2.73 3.31 4.78
N ALA A 131 -1.48 3.14 5.22
CA ALA A 131 -1.16 2.42 6.45
C ALA A 131 -1.84 3.07 7.67
N THR A 132 -1.70 4.39 7.82
CA THR A 132 -2.29 5.14 8.94
C THR A 132 -3.81 5.04 8.94
N ARG A 133 -4.46 5.22 7.78
CA ARG A 133 -5.92 5.07 7.64
C ARG A 133 -6.38 3.66 8.00
N ALA A 134 -5.67 2.63 7.53
CA ALA A 134 -5.98 1.25 7.86
C ALA A 134 -5.83 0.97 9.36
N THR A 135 -4.80 1.48 10.03
CA THR A 135 -4.62 1.32 11.48
C THR A 135 -5.72 2.05 12.26
N VAL A 136 -6.11 3.26 11.85
CA VAL A 136 -7.25 3.98 12.46
C VAL A 136 -8.54 3.17 12.29
N ILE A 137 -8.83 2.68 11.08
CA ILE A 137 -10.03 1.86 10.81
C ILE A 137 -9.99 0.58 11.64
N ALA A 138 -8.85 -0.10 11.70
CA ALA A 138 -8.69 -1.31 12.51
C ALA A 138 -8.97 -1.01 13.99
N LEU A 139 -8.42 0.07 14.55
CA LEU A 139 -8.74 0.51 15.91
C LEU A 139 -10.25 0.72 16.10
N PHE A 140 -10.93 1.41 15.18
CA PHE A 140 -12.38 1.61 15.25
C PHE A 140 -13.16 0.29 15.14
N CYS A 141 -12.80 -0.60 14.23
CA CYS A 141 -13.42 -1.92 14.12
C CYS A 141 -13.28 -2.72 15.41
N THR A 142 -12.13 -2.61 16.08
CA THR A 142 -11.92 -3.32 17.33
C THR A 142 -12.75 -2.76 18.50
N LEU A 143 -13.36 -1.56 18.39
CA LEU A 143 -14.30 -1.03 19.39
C LEU A 143 -15.66 -1.73 19.37
N SER A 144 -15.98 -2.46 18.31
CA SER A 144 -17.25 -3.18 18.16
C SER A 144 -17.06 -4.68 18.38
N GLU A 145 -17.94 -5.28 19.18
CA GLU A 145 -17.96 -6.73 19.44
C GLU A 145 -18.37 -7.55 18.22
N VAL A 146 -18.99 -6.94 17.20
CA VAL A 146 -19.42 -7.62 15.96
C VAL A 146 -18.24 -8.27 15.23
N PHE A 147 -17.04 -7.69 15.36
CA PHE A 147 -15.82 -8.19 14.72
C PHE A 147 -15.01 -9.12 15.63
N ASP A 148 -15.48 -9.41 16.85
CA ASP A 148 -14.83 -10.33 17.78
C ASP A 148 -15.42 -11.73 17.64
N VAL A 149 -14.84 -12.51 16.73
CA VAL A 149 -15.24 -13.90 16.52
C VAL A 149 -14.18 -14.82 17.11
N PRO A 150 -14.57 -15.80 17.96
CA PRO A 150 -13.63 -16.74 18.55
C PRO A 150 -13.02 -17.62 17.45
N VAL A 151 -11.71 -17.45 17.23
CA VAL A 151 -10.91 -18.21 16.27
C VAL A 151 -9.62 -18.67 16.93
N TYR A 152 -9.10 -19.81 16.48
CA TYR A 152 -7.83 -20.33 16.96
C TYR A 152 -6.67 -19.47 16.44
N TRP A 153 -6.37 -18.36 17.11
CA TRP A 153 -5.40 -17.35 16.67
C TRP A 153 -3.97 -17.88 16.36
N PRO A 154 -3.44 -18.96 16.98
CA PRO A 154 -2.10 -19.43 16.63
C PRO A 154 -2.00 -19.88 15.17
N ILE A 155 -3.07 -20.46 14.61
CA ILE A 155 -3.07 -20.87 13.21
C ILE A 155 -2.99 -19.66 12.28
N LEU A 156 -3.66 -18.56 12.61
CA LEU A 156 -3.63 -17.32 11.83
C LEU A 156 -2.21 -16.73 11.78
N VAL A 157 -1.50 -16.79 12.92
CA VAL A 157 -0.11 -16.35 13.00
C VAL A 157 0.80 -17.21 12.11
N VAL A 158 0.66 -18.54 12.18
CA VAL A 158 1.42 -19.46 11.33
C VAL A 158 1.12 -19.21 9.84
N TYR A 159 -0.16 -19.10 9.47
CA TYR A 159 -0.56 -18.77 8.10
C TYR A 159 0.04 -17.45 7.63
N PHE A 160 0.00 -16.42 8.48
CA PHE A 160 0.59 -15.13 8.15
C PHE A 160 2.08 -15.23 7.87
N PHE A 161 2.86 -15.93 8.70
CA PHE A 161 4.29 -16.08 8.48
C PHE A 161 4.61 -16.92 7.23
N VAL A 162 3.87 -17.99 6.98
CA VAL A 162 4.03 -18.81 5.76
C VAL A 162 3.71 -17.97 4.52
N LEU A 163 2.56 -17.30 4.50
CA LEU A 163 2.16 -16.41 3.40
C LEU A 163 3.20 -15.30 3.20
N PHE A 164 3.58 -14.61 4.27
CA PHE A 164 4.58 -13.55 4.23
C PHE A 164 5.90 -14.04 3.63
N ALA A 165 6.41 -15.19 4.10
CA ALA A 165 7.67 -15.74 3.61
C ALA A 165 7.57 -16.15 2.13
N LEU A 166 6.48 -16.80 1.72
CA LEU A 166 6.25 -17.18 0.33
C LEU A 166 6.13 -15.95 -0.59
N THR A 167 5.28 -14.99 -0.22
CA THR A 167 5.10 -13.74 -0.96
C THR A 167 6.42 -12.99 -1.08
N MET A 168 7.15 -12.79 0.03
CA MET A 168 8.42 -12.06 0.01
C MET A 168 9.50 -12.80 -0.78
N ARG A 169 9.60 -14.12 -0.66
CA ARG A 169 10.55 -14.94 -1.45
C ARG A 169 10.28 -14.76 -2.94
N ARG A 170 9.03 -14.88 -3.37
CA ARG A 170 8.63 -14.72 -4.77
C ARG A 170 8.90 -13.31 -5.28
N GLN A 171 8.62 -12.29 -4.48
CA GLN A 171 8.93 -10.90 -4.84
C GLN A 171 10.43 -10.67 -4.99
N ILE A 172 11.26 -11.21 -4.09
CA ILE A 172 12.71 -11.09 -4.19
C ILE A 172 13.24 -11.83 -5.43
N GLN A 173 12.73 -13.03 -5.74
CA GLN A 173 13.09 -13.76 -6.96
C GLN A 173 12.75 -12.96 -8.22
N HIS A 174 11.57 -12.35 -8.25
CA HIS A 174 11.14 -11.48 -9.34
C HIS A 174 12.05 -10.24 -9.46
N MET A 175 12.35 -9.59 -8.34
CA MET A 175 13.30 -8.47 -8.30
C MET A 175 14.68 -8.84 -8.87
N ILE A 176 15.18 -10.05 -8.56
CA ILE A 176 16.45 -10.56 -9.06
C ILE A 176 16.35 -10.87 -10.56
N LYS A 177 15.28 -11.54 -11.02
CA LYS A 177 15.05 -11.91 -12.43
C LYS A 177 15.00 -10.68 -13.34
N TYR A 178 14.29 -9.64 -12.92
CA TYR A 178 14.12 -8.40 -13.69
C TYR A 178 15.10 -7.29 -13.27
N LYS A 179 16.12 -7.63 -12.47
CA LYS A 179 17.27 -6.80 -12.05
C LYS A 179 16.90 -5.42 -11.49
N TYR A 180 16.12 -5.41 -10.43
CA TYR A 180 15.37 -4.23 -10.06
C TYR A 180 15.36 -4.08 -8.53
N VAL A 181 15.71 -2.89 -8.02
CA VAL A 181 16.00 -2.68 -6.59
C VAL A 181 15.19 -1.49 -6.06
N PRO A 182 14.35 -1.66 -5.02
CA PRO A 182 13.45 -0.61 -4.50
C PRO A 182 14.19 0.54 -3.81
N PHE A 183 15.45 0.32 -3.43
CA PHE A 183 16.30 1.26 -2.73
C PHE A 183 17.58 1.54 -3.52
N ASP A 184 17.76 2.77 -4.01
CA ASP A 184 19.03 3.29 -4.53
C ASP A 184 20.02 3.60 -3.38
N ILE A 185 20.13 2.70 -2.40
CA ILE A 185 21.13 2.82 -1.33
C ILE A 185 22.48 2.43 -1.92
N GLY A 186 23.18 3.40 -2.52
CA GLY A 186 24.60 3.28 -2.85
C GLY A 186 25.00 3.50 -4.30
N ARG A 187 24.06 3.49 -5.26
CA ARG A 187 24.36 3.93 -6.64
C ARG A 187 24.16 5.44 -6.73
N LYS A 188 25.14 6.18 -6.20
CA LYS A 188 25.32 7.60 -6.55
C LYS A 188 25.24 7.68 -8.07
N ALA A 189 24.31 8.48 -8.59
CA ALA A 189 24.36 8.93 -9.96
C ALA A 189 25.81 9.40 -10.19
N ARG A 190 26.57 8.67 -11.01
CA ARG A 190 27.75 9.25 -11.64
C ARG A 190 27.17 10.33 -12.55
N TYR A 191 27.02 11.52 -11.98
CA TYR A 191 26.95 12.76 -12.72
C TYR A 191 28.08 12.68 -13.73
N GLY A 192 27.71 12.66 -15.00
CA GLY A 192 28.66 12.58 -16.11
C GLY A 192 29.78 13.59 -15.85
N GLY A 193 31.00 13.07 -15.86
CA GLY A 193 32.18 13.91 -15.83
C GLY A 193 32.28 14.66 -17.16
N LYS A 194 32.55 15.97 -17.02
CA LYS A 194 32.79 17.00 -18.03
C LYS A 194 31.55 17.58 -18.70
#